data_AF-A0A8S3C3V5-F1
#
_entry.id   AF-A0A8S3C3V5-F1
#
_cell.length_a   1.000
_cell.length_b   1.000
_cell.length_c   1.000
_cell.angle_alpha   90.00
_cell.angle_beta   90.00
_cell.angle_gamma   90.00
#
_symmetry.space_group_name_H-M   'P 1'
#
loop_
_entity.id
_entity.type
_entity.pdbx_description
1 polymer ?
#
loop_
_entity_poly.entity_id
_entity_poly.type
_entity_poly.pdbx_seq_one_letter_code
_entity_poly.pdbx_strand_id
1 'polypeptide(L)'
;MNQFNTHLLDLSNEILFIILKKLGNVDVLYSLFGIKNQRIDALLEDDVFTNILNFITISSIIDAKLDRFCTYILPKKHNYIRKFILDAAYMERILRAGDYPNLTYLELFKFTQEIVLRNFT
;
A
#
# COMPACT_ATOMS: atom_id res chain seq x y z
N MET A 1 -18.10 19.02 -30.86
CA MET A 1 -17.11 18.96 -29.77
C MET A 1 -16.69 17.51 -29.61
N ASN A 2 -15.46 17.17 -30.02
CA ASN A 2 -14.95 15.80 -29.86
C ASN A 2 -14.55 15.59 -28.40
N GLN A 3 -15.33 14.80 -27.67
CA GLN A 3 -14.92 14.26 -26.38
C GLN A 3 -13.81 13.26 -26.66
N PHE A 4 -12.56 13.62 -26.36
CA PHE A 4 -11.47 12.66 -26.32
C PHE A 4 -11.69 11.77 -25.09
N ASN A 5 -12.40 10.65 -25.28
CA ASN A 5 -12.37 9.55 -24.33
C ASN A 5 -11.01 8.88 -24.44
N THR A 6 -10.00 9.42 -23.77
CA THR A 6 -8.72 8.74 -23.61
C THR A 6 -8.94 7.61 -22.63
N HIS A 7 -8.81 6.36 -23.06
CA HIS A 7 -8.82 5.26 -22.11
C HIS A 7 -7.54 5.33 -21.29
N LEU A 8 -7.62 5.00 -19.99
CA LEU A 8 -6.47 5.05 -19.09
C LEU A 8 -5.27 4.26 -19.65
N LEU A 9 -5.54 3.16 -20.35
CA LEU A 9 -4.53 2.30 -20.97
C LEU A 9 -3.87 2.90 -22.22
N ASP A 10 -4.41 3.97 -22.79
CA ASP A 10 -3.84 4.67 -23.95
C ASP A 10 -2.74 5.67 -23.52
N LEU A 11 -2.66 6.00 -22.23
CA LEU A 11 -1.64 6.90 -21.68
C LEU A 11 -0.26 6.22 -21.68
N SER A 12 0.81 7.00 -21.68
CA SER A 12 2.18 6.49 -21.53
C SER A 12 2.46 5.98 -20.10
N ASN A 13 3.50 5.15 -19.93
CA ASN A 13 3.88 4.63 -18.61
C ASN A 13 4.21 5.74 -17.62
N GLU A 14 4.90 6.78 -18.08
CA GLU A 14 5.27 7.93 -17.26
C GLU A 14 4.04 8.67 -16.72
N ILE A 15 3.06 8.91 -17.59
CA ILE A 15 1.81 9.58 -17.19
C ILE A 15 1.02 8.71 -16.22
N LEU A 16 0.89 7.41 -16.51
CA LEU A 16 0.24 6.46 -15.61
C LEU A 16 0.90 6.44 -14.24
N PHE A 17 2.23 6.36 -14.20
CA PHE A 17 2.98 6.34 -12.95
C PHE A 17 2.75 7.61 -12.10
N ILE A 18 2.74 8.78 -12.75
CA ILE A 18 2.43 10.06 -12.08
C ILE A 18 1.01 10.03 -11.50
N ILE A 19 0.03 9.52 -12.25
CA ILE A 19 -1.36 9.41 -11.78
C ILE A 19 -1.44 8.46 -10.59
N LEU A 20 -0.89 7.25 -10.69
CA LEU A 20 -0.92 6.25 -9.62
C LEU A 20 -0.26 6.77 -8.34
N LYS A 21 0.87 7.48 -8.45
CA LYS A 21 1.51 8.11 -7.29
C LYS A 21 0.63 9.14 -6.60
N LYS A 22 -0.12 9.93 -7.36
CA LYS A 22 -1.04 10.93 -6.81
C LYS A 22 -2.25 10.31 -6.11
N LEU A 23 -2.68 9.13 -6.54
CA LEU A 23 -3.85 8.43 -5.97
C LEU A 23 -3.55 7.74 -4.64
N GLY A 24 -2.28 7.64 -4.23
CA GLY A 24 -1.89 6.93 -3.02
C GLY A 24 -1.69 5.44 -3.29
N ASN A 25 -0.55 4.93 -2.85
CA ASN A 25 -0.11 3.57 -3.19
C ASN A 25 -0.99 2.46 -2.60
N VAL A 26 -1.44 2.57 -1.34
CA VAL A 26 -2.27 1.53 -0.72
C VAL A 26 -3.63 1.42 -1.44
N ASP A 27 -4.28 2.54 -1.75
CA ASP A 27 -5.57 2.54 -2.46
C ASP A 27 -5.45 2.00 -3.88
N VAL A 28 -4.37 2.35 -4.58
CA VAL A 28 -4.07 1.82 -5.91
C VAL A 28 -3.79 0.31 -5.86
N LEU A 29 -2.92 -0.14 -4.95
CA LEU A 29 -2.60 -1.56 -4.80
C LEU A 29 -3.85 -2.37 -4.45
N TYR A 30 -4.72 -1.84 -3.60
CA TYR A 30 -6.00 -2.46 -3.28
C TYR A 30 -6.93 -2.54 -4.50
N SER A 31 -7.08 -1.42 -5.23
CA SER A 31 -8.03 -1.31 -6.35
C SER A 31 -7.62 -2.13 -7.57
N LEU A 32 -6.32 -2.27 -7.80
CA LEU A 32 -5.77 -2.99 -8.94
C LEU A 32 -5.43 -4.46 -8.60
N PHE A 33 -5.61 -4.88 -7.34
CA PHE A 33 -5.32 -6.24 -6.94
C PHE A 33 -6.18 -7.26 -7.72
N GLY A 34 -5.51 -8.18 -8.41
CA GLY A 34 -6.16 -9.24 -9.18
C GLY A 34 -6.58 -8.83 -10.59
N ILE A 35 -6.38 -7.57 -10.99
CA ILE A 35 -6.50 -7.16 -12.39
C ILE A 35 -5.29 -7.75 -13.13
N LYS A 36 -5.54 -8.68 -14.06
CA LYS A 36 -4.50 -9.28 -14.88
C LYS A 36 -4.10 -8.35 -16.01
N ASN A 37 -3.16 -7.45 -15.75
CA ASN A 37 -2.61 -6.57 -16.77
C ASN A 37 -1.12 -6.40 -16.54
N GLN A 38 -0.30 -7.04 -17.38
CA GLN A 38 1.15 -7.09 -17.26
C GLN A 38 1.80 -5.71 -17.17
N ARG A 39 1.24 -4.71 -17.86
CA ARG A 39 1.74 -3.34 -17.87
C ARG A 39 1.49 -2.65 -16.53
N ILE A 40 0.30 -2.84 -15.95
CA ILE A 40 -0.04 -2.34 -14.62
C ILE A 40 0.79 -3.08 -13.57
N ASP A 41 0.91 -4.40 -13.68
CA ASP A 41 1.68 -5.22 -12.74
C ASP A 41 3.14 -4.73 -12.65
N ALA A 42 3.77 -4.45 -13.80
CA ALA A 42 5.11 -3.88 -13.85
C ALA A 42 5.20 -2.50 -13.16
N LEU A 43 4.21 -1.63 -13.33
CA LEU A 43 4.16 -0.32 -12.65
C LEU A 43 3.94 -0.46 -11.13
N LEU A 44 3.23 -1.49 -10.69
CA LEU A 44 2.98 -1.79 -9.27
C LEU A 44 4.10 -2.62 -8.63
N GLU A 45 5.04 -3.14 -9.40
CA GLU A 45 6.27 -3.79 -8.94
C GLU A 45 7.46 -2.86 -8.97
N ASP A 46 7.32 -1.70 -9.61
CA ASP A 46 8.34 -0.66 -9.58
C ASP A 46 8.68 -0.31 -8.12
N ASP A 47 9.98 -0.40 -7.82
CA ASP A 47 10.54 -0.16 -6.49
C ASP A 47 10.05 1.18 -5.94
N VAL A 48 9.98 2.21 -6.79
CA VAL A 48 9.61 3.56 -6.35
C VAL A 48 8.13 3.62 -5.92
N PHE A 49 7.27 2.74 -6.43
CA PHE A 49 5.85 2.71 -6.07
C PHE A 49 5.58 1.95 -4.75
N THR A 50 6.28 0.83 -4.53
CA THR A 50 6.01 -0.09 -3.42
C THR A 50 6.95 0.03 -2.22
N ASN A 51 8.09 0.73 -2.37
CA ASN A 51 9.06 0.90 -1.28
C ASN A 51 8.50 1.61 -0.05
N ILE A 52 7.50 2.48 -0.22
CA ILE A 52 6.86 3.21 0.88
C ILE A 52 5.39 2.82 0.85
N LEU A 53 4.79 2.43 1.97
CA LEU A 53 3.34 2.27 2.09
C LEU A 53 2.79 3.18 3.18
N ASN A 54 1.81 4.02 2.82
CA ASN A 54 1.21 5.00 3.71
C ASN A 54 -0.25 4.66 4.02
N PHE A 55 -0.51 4.36 5.29
CA PHE A 55 -1.81 3.96 5.82
C PHE A 55 -2.51 5.07 6.64
N ILE A 56 -1.95 6.28 6.74
CA ILE A 56 -2.53 7.38 7.52
C ILE A 56 -3.65 8.08 6.76
N THR A 57 -3.43 8.35 5.47
CA THR A 57 -4.34 9.14 4.64
C THR A 57 -5.62 8.40 4.29
N ILE A 58 -5.73 7.15 4.72
CA ILE A 58 -6.83 6.29 4.36
C ILE A 58 -7.93 6.49 5.39
N SER A 59 -8.59 7.65 5.29
CA SER A 59 -9.74 8.05 6.10
C SER A 59 -10.94 7.10 5.97
N SER A 60 -10.87 6.08 5.10
CA SER A 60 -11.97 5.15 4.80
C SER A 60 -11.54 3.71 4.55
N ILE A 61 -10.36 3.28 5.04
CA ILE A 61 -10.11 1.84 5.10
C ILE A 61 -11.03 1.28 6.19
N ILE A 62 -12.17 0.81 5.72
CA ILE A 62 -13.04 -0.08 6.47
C ILE A 62 -12.18 -1.28 6.85
N ASP A 63 -12.30 -1.78 8.08
CA ASP A 63 -11.46 -2.90 8.58
C ASP A 63 -11.37 -4.07 7.60
N ALA A 64 -12.46 -4.38 6.89
CA ALA A 64 -12.48 -5.41 5.86
C ALA A 64 -11.49 -5.17 4.69
N LYS A 65 -11.28 -3.91 4.29
CA LYS A 65 -10.27 -3.57 3.27
C LYS A 65 -8.86 -3.81 3.80
N LEU A 66 -8.59 -3.43 5.06
CA LEU A 66 -7.30 -3.67 5.69
C LEU A 66 -7.01 -5.16 5.83
N ASP A 67 -7.98 -5.95 6.30
CA ASP A 67 -7.82 -7.40 6.42
C ASP A 67 -7.50 -8.04 5.09
N ARG A 68 -8.22 -7.65 4.04
CA ARG A 68 -7.95 -8.13 2.69
C ARG A 68 -6.56 -7.69 2.20
N PHE A 69 -6.15 -6.46 2.49
CA PHE A 69 -4.83 -5.96 2.14
C PHE A 69 -3.73 -6.76 2.84
N CYS A 70 -3.86 -6.98 4.15
CA CYS A 70 -2.95 -7.79 4.95
C CYS A 70 -2.91 -9.25 4.52
N THR A 71 -4.06 -9.83 4.13
CA THR A 71 -4.13 -11.25 3.77
C THR A 71 -3.58 -11.54 2.39
N TYR A 72 -3.78 -10.63 1.42
CA TYR A 72 -3.56 -10.97 0.00
C TYR A 72 -2.52 -10.10 -0.71
N ILE A 73 -2.30 -8.86 -0.26
CA ILE A 73 -1.43 -7.89 -0.94
C ILE A 73 -0.08 -7.81 -0.26
N LEU A 74 -0.05 -7.57 1.05
CA LEU A 74 1.21 -7.46 1.81
C LEU A 74 2.11 -8.69 1.66
N PRO A 75 1.62 -9.94 1.74
CA PRO A 75 2.46 -11.13 1.60
C PRO A 75 3.12 -11.26 0.24
N LYS A 76 2.63 -10.58 -0.80
CA LYS A 76 3.23 -10.59 -2.14
C LYS A 76 4.23 -9.46 -2.34
N LYS A 77 4.11 -8.39 -1.55
CA LYS A 77 4.91 -7.18 -1.70
C LYS A 77 5.94 -6.99 -0.58
N HIS A 78 5.94 -7.87 0.43
CA HIS A 78 6.75 -7.75 1.65
C HIS A 78 8.26 -7.52 1.40
N ASN A 79 8.84 -8.14 0.37
CA ASN A 79 10.26 -7.96 0.02
C ASN A 79 10.59 -6.57 -0.54
N TYR A 80 9.61 -5.84 -1.09
CA TYR A 80 9.85 -4.53 -1.69
C TYR A 80 9.64 -3.40 -0.69
N ILE A 81 9.02 -3.67 0.46
CA ILE A 81 8.66 -2.60 1.41
C ILE A 81 9.88 -2.19 2.23
N ARG A 82 10.25 -0.91 2.14
CA ARG A 82 11.35 -0.30 2.90
C ARG A 82 10.88 0.67 3.99
N LYS A 83 9.70 1.26 3.80
CA LYS A 83 9.12 2.23 4.72
C LYS A 83 7.64 1.98 4.93
N PHE A 84 7.24 1.89 6.19
CA PHE A 84 5.85 1.97 6.61
C PHE A 84 5.56 3.31 7.25
N ILE A 85 4.40 3.87 6.91
CA ILE A 85 3.84 5.07 7.54
C ILE A 85 2.44 4.68 8.01
N LEU A 86 2.26 4.42 9.30
CA LEU A 86 1.07 3.76 9.85
C LEU A 86 0.35 4.64 10.88
N ASP A 87 -0.96 4.47 10.95
CA ASP A 87 -1.70 4.76 12.18
C ASP A 87 -1.42 3.64 13.19
N ALA A 88 -1.19 3.98 14.46
CA ALA A 88 -0.87 3.02 15.51
C ALA A 88 -1.95 1.93 15.64
N ALA A 89 -3.22 2.26 15.36
CA ALA A 89 -4.34 1.31 15.39
C ALA A 89 -4.19 0.14 14.40
N TYR A 90 -3.42 0.30 13.34
CA TYR A 90 -3.24 -0.72 12.29
C TYR A 90 -1.90 -1.44 12.37
N MET A 91 -0.98 -0.96 13.21
CA MET A 91 0.40 -1.44 13.29
C MET A 91 0.46 -2.96 13.47
N GLU A 92 -0.25 -3.51 14.46
CA GLU A 92 -0.20 -4.93 14.75
C GLU A 92 -0.67 -5.78 13.56
N ARG A 93 -1.78 -5.40 12.92
CA ARG A 93 -2.34 -6.13 11.78
C ARG A 93 -1.41 -6.11 10.57
N ILE A 94 -0.79 -4.96 10.31
CA ILE A 94 0.15 -4.80 9.19
C ILE A 94 1.44 -5.57 9.47
N LEU A 95 2.04 -5.42 10.64
CA LEU A 95 3.29 -6.10 10.97
C LEU A 95 3.14 -7.63 11.08
N ARG A 96 1.94 -8.14 11.41
CA ARG A 96 1.65 -9.58 11.42
C ARG A 96 1.41 -10.16 10.02
N ALA A 97 1.21 -9.33 9.00
CA ALA A 97 0.85 -9.79 7.66
C ALA A 97 2.02 -10.44 6.89
N GLY A 98 3.26 -10.26 7.35
CA GLY A 98 4.42 -10.93 6.77
C GLY A 98 5.73 -10.49 7.40
N ASP A 99 6.81 -11.14 6.97
CA ASP A 99 8.17 -10.73 7.32
C ASP A 99 8.64 -9.67 6.33
N TYR A 100 9.10 -8.52 6.82
CA TYR A 100 9.56 -7.42 5.97
C TYR A 100 11.08 -7.29 6.03
N PRO A 101 11.85 -8.13 5.31
CA PRO A 101 13.30 -8.21 5.46
C PRO A 101 14.02 -6.92 5.06
N ASN A 102 13.41 -6.11 4.19
CA ASN A 102 13.96 -4.86 3.69
C ASN A 102 13.38 -3.61 4.38
N LEU A 103 12.57 -3.77 5.43
CA LEU A 103 11.98 -2.66 6.16
C LEU A 103 13.06 -1.93 6.97
N THR A 104 13.38 -0.71 6.55
CA THR A 104 14.38 0.14 7.22
C THR A 104 13.76 1.27 8.03
N TYR A 105 12.47 1.59 7.81
CA TYR A 105 11.81 2.70 8.48
C TYR A 105 10.36 2.41 8.83
N LEU A 106 9.96 2.73 10.06
CA LEU A 106 8.57 2.66 10.53
C LEU A 106 8.19 3.99 11.17
N GLU A 107 7.21 4.67 10.58
CA GLU A 107 6.60 5.89 11.12
C GLU A 107 5.24 5.54 11.72
N LEU A 108 5.00 5.93 12.98
CA LEU A 108 3.74 5.71 13.68
C LEU A 108 3.07 7.05 13.99
N PHE A 109 1.79 7.14 13.65
CA PHE A 109 0.95 8.30 13.91
C PHE A 109 -0.17 7.94 14.87
N LYS A 110 -0.69 8.97 15.57
CA LYS A 110 -1.73 8.83 16.60
C LYS A 110 -1.37 7.75 17.62
N PHE A 111 -0.09 7.74 18.03
CA PHE A 111 0.38 6.88 19.09
C PHE A 111 -0.17 7.40 20.43
N THR A 112 -1.40 7.03 20.76
CA THR A 112 -1.91 7.12 22.12
C THR A 112 -1.15 6.08 22.94
N GLN A 113 -0.38 6.52 23.94
CA GLN A 113 0.33 5.63 24.86
C GLN A 113 -0.69 4.82 25.68
N GLU A 114 -1.19 3.72 25.12
CA GLU A 114 -1.67 2.60 25.91
C GLU A 114 -0.50 1.62 26.04
N ILE A 115 0.06 1.57 27.24
CA ILE A 115 1.19 0.69 27.58
C ILE A 115 0.72 -0.76 27.39
N VAL A 116 1.14 -1.40 26.31
CA VAL A 116 0.95 -2.84 26.13
C VAL A 116 2.07 -3.55 26.90
N LEU A 117 1.79 -3.93 28.14
CA LEU A 117 2.63 -4.86 28.90
C LEU A 117 2.50 -6.26 28.28
N ARG A 118 3.44 -6.63 27.41
CA ARG A 118 3.60 -8.03 27.00
C ARG A 118 4.77 -8.64 27.78
N ASN A 119 4.44 -9.62 28.62
CA ASN A 119 5.43 -10.57 29.15
C ASN A 119 5.68 -11.62 28.07
N PHE A 120 6.93 -11.77 27.68
CA PHE A 120 7.37 -12.89 26.86
C PHE A 120 7.85 -13.98 27.82
N THR A 121 7.13 -15.10 27.87
CA THR A 121 7.55 -16.36 28.50
C THR A 121 8.10 -17.29 27.46
#